data_AF-A0A5J5TUD9-F1
#
_entry.id   AF-A0A5J5TUD9-F1
#
_cell.length_a   1.000
_cell.length_b   1.000
_cell.length_c   1.000
_cell.angle_alpha   90.00
_cell.angle_beta   90.00
_cell.angle_gamma   90.00
#
_symmetry.space_group_name_H-M   'P 1'
#
loop_
_entity.id
_entity.type
_entity.pdbx_description
1 polymer ?
#
loop_
_entity_poly.entity_id
_entity_poly.type
_entity_poly.pdbx_seq_one_letter_code
_entity_poly.pdbx_strand_id
1 'polypeptide(L)'
;MEQQRTEATESLLVRQGNDNLVYNEENGGLGDGGSVAVSDVTTILGLSTFVAACISFGSGCAVGYSSPTESSIVEDLGLSVAEFSVFGSILSIGALLGSAVSGKITDLLGRKLTMWILNLFYIGGWLAIAFTKSPWLLDLGRLSLGFTIGTFTYLMPVYISEITTKSVRGRFSVIPSLTFGWGISFMYVVGSFVSWRTLALIATIPGLLQLLPLFFIPESPRWVAKVGRDKELEDVLLCLRGNKADIFNEAAEIKDYVESLKSFSKEGILEIFQKKLWLE
;
A
#
# COMPACT_ATOMS: atom_id res chain seq x y z
N MET A 1 8.44 32.79 32.93
CA MET A 1 8.23 32.13 31.62
C MET A 1 7.32 30.91 31.70
N GLU A 2 7.38 30.08 32.75
CA GLU A 2 6.43 28.95 32.92
C GLU A 2 4.98 29.37 33.21
N GLN A 3 4.78 30.45 33.97
CA GLN A 3 3.43 30.90 34.35
C GLN A 3 2.61 31.38 33.13
N GLN A 4 3.22 32.14 32.22
CA GLN A 4 2.59 32.56 30.96
C GLN A 4 2.30 31.39 30.01
N ARG A 5 3.12 30.34 30.02
CA ARG A 5 2.89 29.14 29.20
C ARG A 5 1.69 28.34 29.71
N THR A 6 1.48 28.33 31.02
CA THR A 6 0.38 27.62 31.67
C THR A 6 -0.95 28.32 31.40
N GLU A 7 -1.00 29.66 31.51
CA GLU A 7 -2.17 30.48 31.17
C GLU A 7 -2.53 30.42 29.66
N ALA A 8 -1.52 30.37 28.78
CA ALA A 8 -1.74 30.16 27.35
C ALA A 8 -2.31 28.77 27.04
N THR A 9 -1.94 27.75 27.81
CA THR A 9 -2.44 26.38 27.61
C THR A 9 -3.86 26.22 28.15
N GLU A 10 -4.17 26.82 29.30
CA GLU A 10 -5.53 26.83 29.85
C GLU A 10 -6.50 27.60 28.96
N SER A 11 -6.10 28.76 28.43
CA SER A 11 -6.95 29.53 27.51
C SER A 11 -7.22 28.80 26.19
N LEU A 12 -6.27 28.00 25.69
CA LEU A 12 -6.47 27.14 24.51
C LEU A 12 -7.39 25.95 24.79
N LEU A 13 -7.28 25.33 25.97
CA LEU A 13 -8.17 24.23 26.38
C LEU A 13 -9.60 24.71 26.62
N VAL A 14 -9.78 25.88 27.21
CA VAL A 14 -11.11 26.50 27.38
C VAL A 14 -11.72 26.84 26.02
N ARG A 15 -10.93 27.34 25.07
CA ARG A 15 -11.40 27.65 23.71
C ARG A 15 -11.79 26.40 22.93
N GLN A 16 -10.99 25.32 23.00
CA GLN A 16 -11.34 24.02 22.42
C GLN A 16 -12.57 23.40 23.09
N GLY A 17 -12.72 23.55 24.40
CA GLY A 17 -13.91 23.09 25.13
C GLY A 17 -15.18 23.80 24.65
N ASN A 18 -15.11 25.12 24.45
CA ASN A 18 -16.23 25.91 23.95
C ASN A 18 -16.58 25.58 22.49
N ASP A 19 -15.58 25.40 21.62
CA ASP A 19 -15.80 25.04 20.22
C ASP A 19 -16.47 23.65 20.11
N ASN A 20 -16.10 22.70 20.97
CA ASN A 20 -16.72 21.37 21.03
C ASN A 20 -18.16 21.40 21.60
N LEU A 21 -18.45 22.34 22.50
CA LEU A 21 -19.80 22.53 23.04
C LEU A 21 -20.72 23.19 21.99
N VAL A 22 -20.22 24.19 21.26
CA VAL A 22 -20.95 24.80 20.13
C VAL A 22 -21.21 23.77 19.03
N TYR A 23 -20.24 22.89 18.72
CA TYR A 23 -20.42 21.79 17.77
C TYR A 23 -21.47 20.75 18.20
N ASN A 24 -21.64 20.55 19.51
CA ASN A 24 -22.63 19.61 20.06
C ASN A 24 -24.02 20.23 20.18
N GLU A 25 -24.14 21.53 20.46
CA GLU A 25 -25.44 22.22 20.50
C GLU A 25 -26.06 22.38 19.11
N GLU A 26 -25.26 22.58 18.05
CA GLU A 26 -25.78 22.61 16.66
C GLU A 26 -26.27 21.24 16.17
N ASN A 27 -25.82 20.14 16.76
CA ASN A 27 -26.23 18.77 16.41
C ASN A 27 -27.33 18.19 17.33
N GLY A 28 -27.88 19.00 18.26
CA GLY A 28 -28.86 18.58 19.26
C GLY A 28 -30.35 18.64 18.85
N GLY A 29 -30.66 18.69 17.55
CA GLY A 29 -32.04 18.71 17.05
C GLY A 29 -32.61 17.31 16.81
N LEU A 30 -33.52 16.87 17.70
CA LEU A 30 -34.30 15.63 17.61
C LEU A 30 -35.03 15.45 16.26
N GLY A 31 -34.80 14.34 15.56
CA GLY A 31 -35.63 13.95 14.41
C GLY A 31 -35.11 12.80 13.55
N ASP A 32 -35.58 11.60 13.88
CA ASP A 32 -35.73 10.41 13.02
C ASP A 32 -34.52 9.45 12.83
N GLY A 33 -34.83 8.17 13.10
CA GLY A 33 -33.92 7.05 13.00
C GLY A 33 -33.65 6.69 11.55
N GLY A 34 -32.68 7.38 10.94
CA GLY A 34 -32.08 7.00 9.67
C GLY A 34 -30.65 6.52 9.91
N SER A 35 -30.36 5.29 9.51
CA SER A 35 -29.02 4.77 9.26
C SER A 35 -28.05 5.87 8.79
N VAL A 36 -27.11 6.28 9.64
CA VAL A 36 -26.10 7.29 9.31
C VAL A 36 -25.23 6.75 8.17
N ALA A 37 -25.54 7.28 6.98
CA ALA A 37 -24.91 7.20 5.67
C ALA A 37 -23.64 6.33 5.54
N VAL A 38 -23.84 5.07 5.13
CA VAL A 38 -22.80 4.20 4.54
C VAL A 38 -22.64 4.47 3.02
N SER A 39 -23.29 5.51 2.47
CA SER A 39 -23.64 5.56 1.04
C SER A 39 -22.69 6.34 0.10
N ASP A 40 -21.60 6.94 0.53
CA ASP A 40 -20.67 7.62 -0.40
C ASP A 40 -19.25 7.05 -0.31
N VAL A 41 -19.12 5.72 -0.25
CA VAL A 41 -17.88 5.09 -0.73
C VAL A 41 -17.91 5.17 -2.24
N THR A 42 -17.22 6.16 -2.82
CA THR A 42 -17.06 6.28 -4.26
C THR A 42 -16.62 4.92 -4.82
N THR A 43 -17.29 4.41 -5.85
CA THR A 43 -16.99 3.11 -6.50
C THR A 43 -15.49 2.91 -6.77
N ILE A 44 -14.80 4.02 -7.03
CA ILE A 44 -13.37 4.11 -7.29
C ILE A 44 -12.53 3.75 -6.05
N LEU A 45 -12.95 4.18 -4.86
CA LEU A 45 -12.30 3.77 -3.61
C LEU A 45 -12.46 2.27 -3.35
N GLY A 46 -13.63 1.72 -3.66
CA GLY A 46 -13.87 0.27 -3.64
C GLY A 46 -12.95 -0.48 -4.59
N LEU A 47 -12.80 0.03 -5.82
CA LEU A 47 -11.91 -0.54 -6.83
C LEU A 47 -10.42 -0.49 -6.43
N SER A 48 -9.97 0.66 -5.91
CA SER A 48 -8.61 0.83 -5.39
C SER A 48 -8.31 -0.13 -4.23
N THR A 49 -9.28 -0.33 -3.35
CA THR A 49 -9.17 -1.28 -2.24
C THR A 49 -9.13 -2.72 -2.73
N PHE A 50 -9.94 -3.06 -3.74
CA PHE A 50 -9.91 -4.38 -4.37
C PHE A 50 -8.54 -4.68 -4.98
N VAL A 51 -7.92 -3.73 -5.67
CA VAL A 51 -6.55 -3.89 -6.18
C VAL A 51 -5.55 -4.09 -5.06
N ALA A 52 -5.62 -3.28 -4.00
CA ALA A 52 -4.75 -3.47 -2.85
C ALA A 52 -4.92 -4.86 -2.22
N ALA A 53 -6.16 -5.36 -2.12
CA ALA A 53 -6.47 -6.70 -1.66
C ALA A 53 -5.87 -7.80 -2.57
N CYS A 54 -5.98 -7.66 -3.89
CA CYS A 54 -5.38 -8.60 -4.84
C CYS A 54 -3.84 -8.62 -4.74
N ILE A 55 -3.21 -7.46 -4.62
CA ILE A 55 -1.76 -7.33 -4.43
C ILE A 55 -1.32 -8.02 -3.13
N SER A 56 -2.02 -7.73 -2.03
CA SER A 56 -1.69 -8.30 -0.73
C SER A 56 -1.93 -9.80 -0.69
N PHE A 57 -3.03 -10.28 -1.27
CA PHE A 57 -3.29 -11.72 -1.43
C PHE A 57 -2.17 -12.40 -2.23
N GLY A 58 -1.82 -11.87 -3.41
CA GLY A 58 -0.73 -12.40 -4.23
C GLY A 58 0.64 -12.37 -3.53
N SER A 59 0.91 -11.32 -2.75
CA SER A 59 2.11 -11.23 -1.90
C SER A 59 2.13 -12.33 -0.83
N GLY A 60 0.97 -12.57 -0.20
CA GLY A 60 0.78 -13.68 0.73
C GLY A 60 0.99 -15.04 0.06
N CYS A 61 0.50 -15.20 -1.17
CA CYS A 61 0.73 -16.41 -1.95
C CYS A 61 2.23 -16.63 -2.22
N ALA A 62 2.96 -15.57 -2.56
CA ALA A 62 4.39 -15.66 -2.76
C ALA A 62 5.09 -16.11 -1.46
N VAL A 63 4.76 -15.56 -0.29
CA VAL A 63 5.33 -16.01 1.00
C VAL A 63 4.97 -17.46 1.33
N GLY A 64 3.70 -17.85 1.17
CA GLY A 64 3.22 -19.19 1.52
C GLY A 64 3.64 -20.32 0.57
N TYR A 65 4.17 -20.00 -0.62
CA TYR A 65 4.47 -20.98 -1.66
C TYR A 65 5.54 -22.01 -1.29
N SER A 66 6.64 -21.59 -0.64
CA SER A 66 7.81 -22.46 -0.49
C SER A 66 7.51 -23.73 0.32
N SER A 67 6.74 -23.61 1.40
CA SER A 67 6.51 -24.70 2.36
C SER A 67 5.84 -25.96 1.75
N PRO A 68 4.69 -25.88 1.04
CA PRO A 68 4.06 -27.07 0.46
C PRO A 68 4.82 -27.63 -0.75
N THR A 69 5.74 -26.88 -1.35
CA THR A 69 6.42 -27.27 -2.60
C THR A 69 7.82 -27.84 -2.41
N GLU A 70 8.36 -27.83 -1.19
CA GLU A 70 9.75 -28.19 -0.91
C GLU A 70 10.13 -29.58 -1.44
N SER A 71 9.44 -30.62 -0.98
CA SER A 71 9.73 -32.00 -1.38
C SER A 71 9.61 -32.20 -2.89
N SER A 72 8.55 -31.65 -3.49
CA SER A 72 8.29 -31.80 -4.93
C SER A 72 9.29 -31.06 -5.81
N ILE A 73 9.77 -29.88 -5.40
CA ILE A 73 10.78 -29.13 -6.16
C ILE A 73 12.15 -29.82 -6.05
N VAL A 74 12.52 -30.28 -4.85
CA VAL A 74 13.78 -30.97 -4.60
C VAL A 74 13.88 -32.27 -5.40
N GLU A 75 12.80 -33.07 -5.43
CA GLU A 75 12.75 -34.32 -6.18
C GLU A 75 12.78 -34.10 -7.71
N ASP A 76 12.01 -33.13 -8.22
CA ASP A 76 11.86 -32.89 -9.66
C ASP A 76 13.08 -32.22 -10.31
N LEU A 77 13.73 -31.29 -9.60
CA LEU A 77 14.91 -30.56 -10.11
C LEU A 77 16.24 -31.16 -9.61
N GLY A 78 16.19 -32.16 -8.73
CA GLY A 78 17.39 -32.77 -8.14
C GLY A 78 18.21 -31.81 -7.26
N LEU A 79 17.53 -30.87 -6.58
CA LEU A 79 18.19 -29.86 -5.76
C LEU A 79 18.74 -30.44 -4.46
N SER A 80 19.84 -29.89 -3.98
CA SER A 80 20.26 -30.06 -2.59
C SER A 80 19.38 -29.24 -1.63
N VAL A 81 19.37 -29.63 -0.36
CA VAL A 81 18.71 -28.87 0.72
C VAL A 81 19.25 -27.43 0.80
N ALA A 82 20.54 -27.25 0.52
CA ALA A 82 21.18 -25.93 0.50
C ALA A 82 20.62 -25.04 -0.63
N GLU A 83 20.46 -25.59 -1.84
CA GLU A 83 19.89 -24.86 -2.98
C GLU A 83 18.42 -24.49 -2.73
N PHE A 84 17.63 -25.39 -2.15
CA PHE A 84 16.26 -25.05 -1.76
C PHE A 84 16.20 -23.97 -0.66
N SER A 85 17.15 -23.98 0.27
CA SER A 85 17.27 -22.95 1.30
C SER A 85 17.60 -21.57 0.70
N VAL A 86 18.41 -21.53 -0.37
CA VAL A 86 18.67 -20.32 -1.15
C VAL A 86 17.37 -19.84 -1.82
N PHE A 87 16.63 -20.75 -2.46
CA PHE A 87 15.32 -20.43 -3.05
C PHE A 87 14.34 -19.82 -2.02
N GLY A 88 14.29 -20.36 -0.81
CA GLY A 88 13.45 -19.79 0.26
C GLY A 88 13.90 -18.40 0.72
N SER A 89 15.21 -18.21 0.93
CA SER A 89 15.78 -16.98 1.50
C SER A 89 15.93 -15.83 0.51
N ILE A 90 16.10 -16.10 -0.79
CA ILE A 90 16.28 -15.06 -1.82
C ILE A 90 15.05 -14.16 -1.97
N LEU A 91 13.86 -14.66 -1.60
CA LEU A 91 12.64 -13.86 -1.51
C LEU A 91 12.84 -12.67 -0.56
N SER A 92 13.44 -12.90 0.61
CA SER A 92 13.72 -11.87 1.61
C SER A 92 14.78 -10.88 1.13
N ILE A 93 15.80 -11.35 0.41
CA ILE A 93 16.81 -10.50 -0.22
C ILE A 93 16.16 -9.58 -1.25
N GLY A 94 15.29 -10.13 -2.10
CA GLY A 94 14.50 -9.34 -3.05
C GLY A 94 13.65 -8.29 -2.33
N ALA A 95 12.97 -8.68 -1.24
CA ALA A 95 12.14 -7.76 -0.46
C ALA A 95 12.96 -6.63 0.18
N LEU A 96 14.17 -6.92 0.67
CA LEU A 96 15.09 -5.90 1.19
C LEU A 96 15.45 -4.88 0.11
N LEU A 97 15.85 -5.36 -1.07
CA LEU A 97 16.19 -4.50 -2.20
C LEU A 97 14.99 -3.65 -2.65
N GLY A 98 13.83 -4.28 -2.83
CA GLY A 98 12.60 -3.62 -3.23
C GLY A 98 12.14 -2.56 -2.23
N SER A 99 12.32 -2.81 -0.93
CA SER A 99 12.01 -1.84 0.13
C SER A 99 12.96 -0.65 0.11
N ALA A 100 14.26 -0.88 -0.09
CA ALA A 100 15.28 0.18 -0.11
C ALA A 100 15.09 1.20 -1.24
N VAL A 101 14.60 0.75 -2.41
CA VAL A 101 14.34 1.64 -3.55
C VAL A 101 12.91 2.16 -3.63
N SER A 102 12.00 1.63 -2.80
CA SER A 102 10.56 1.86 -2.90
C SER A 102 10.19 3.35 -2.96
N GLY A 103 10.61 4.15 -1.96
CA GLY A 103 10.29 5.57 -1.88
C GLY A 103 10.76 6.38 -3.08
N LYS A 104 11.97 6.10 -3.61
CA LYS A 104 12.49 6.79 -4.79
C LYS A 104 11.68 6.46 -6.04
N ILE A 105 11.40 5.17 -6.26
CA ILE A 105 10.63 4.72 -7.42
C ILE A 105 9.20 5.29 -7.40
N THR A 106 8.53 5.22 -6.25
CA THR A 106 7.13 5.66 -6.10
C THR A 106 6.98 7.17 -6.20
N ASP A 107 8.02 7.92 -5.86
CA ASP A 107 8.04 9.38 -5.99
C ASP A 107 8.38 9.85 -7.40
N LEU A 108 9.26 9.13 -8.11
CA LEU A 108 9.64 9.46 -9.48
C LEU A 108 8.56 9.05 -10.49
N LEU A 109 8.05 7.81 -10.39
CA LEU A 109 7.14 7.23 -11.38
C LEU A 109 5.66 7.47 -11.06
N GLY A 110 5.34 7.83 -9.82
CA GLY A 110 3.96 7.85 -9.33
C GLY A 110 3.53 6.50 -8.75
N ARG A 111 2.36 6.46 -8.12
CA ARG A 111 1.88 5.26 -7.43
C ARG A 111 1.29 4.29 -8.45
N LYS A 112 0.48 4.77 -9.39
CA LYS A 112 -0.19 3.94 -10.41
C LYS A 112 0.80 3.26 -11.35
N LEU A 113 1.75 4.01 -11.90
CA LEU A 113 2.76 3.43 -12.82
C LEU A 113 3.68 2.44 -12.09
N THR A 114 4.04 2.72 -10.84
CA THR A 114 4.80 1.76 -10.03
C THR A 114 4.03 0.45 -9.83
N MET A 115 2.72 0.50 -9.52
CA MET A 115 1.90 -0.73 -9.42
C MET A 115 1.90 -1.53 -10.73
N TRP A 116 1.82 -0.86 -11.89
CA TRP A 116 1.88 -1.50 -13.20
C TRP A 116 3.19 -2.26 -13.41
N ILE A 117 4.31 -1.59 -13.19
CA ILE A 117 5.65 -2.16 -13.37
C ILE A 117 5.85 -3.35 -12.43
N LEU A 118 5.51 -3.19 -11.15
CA LEU A 118 5.62 -4.26 -10.16
C LEU A 118 4.72 -5.45 -10.50
N ASN A 119 3.52 -5.23 -11.03
CA ASN A 119 2.66 -6.34 -11.46
C ASN A 119 3.29 -7.14 -12.62
N LEU A 120 4.02 -6.49 -13.53
CA LEU A 120 4.76 -7.19 -14.57
C LEU A 120 5.88 -8.06 -13.97
N PHE A 121 6.63 -7.54 -12.98
CA PHE A 121 7.62 -8.32 -12.25
C PHE A 121 7.00 -9.49 -11.46
N TYR A 122 5.81 -9.30 -10.90
CA TYR A 122 5.05 -10.33 -10.20
C TYR A 122 4.64 -11.47 -11.14
N ILE A 123 3.96 -11.15 -12.25
CA ILE A 123 3.53 -12.12 -13.24
C ILE A 123 4.74 -12.82 -13.86
N GLY A 124 5.76 -12.05 -14.27
CA GLY A 124 7.00 -12.58 -14.83
C GLY A 124 7.72 -13.53 -13.86
N GLY A 125 7.76 -13.19 -12.56
CA GLY A 125 8.36 -14.03 -11.52
C GLY A 125 7.64 -15.37 -11.37
N TRP A 126 6.30 -15.37 -11.36
CA TRP A 126 5.54 -16.62 -11.30
C TRP A 126 5.66 -17.46 -12.56
N LEU A 127 5.65 -16.85 -13.73
CA LEU A 127 5.85 -17.58 -14.99
C LEU A 127 7.26 -18.18 -15.07
N ALA A 128 8.28 -17.45 -14.62
CA ALA A 128 9.65 -17.96 -14.52
C ALA A 128 9.70 -19.20 -13.62
N ILE A 129 9.04 -19.17 -12.45
CA ILE A 129 8.94 -20.32 -11.55
C ILE A 129 8.17 -21.47 -12.23
N ALA A 130 7.00 -21.21 -12.82
CA ALA A 130 6.15 -22.26 -13.38
C ALA A 130 6.80 -23.03 -14.55
N PHE A 131 7.58 -22.35 -15.40
CA PHE A 131 8.17 -22.94 -16.60
C PHE A 131 9.65 -23.32 -16.46
N THR A 132 10.23 -23.13 -15.28
CA THR A 132 11.65 -23.42 -15.11
C THR A 132 11.97 -24.91 -15.18
N LYS A 133 13.12 -25.20 -15.81
CA LYS A 133 13.84 -26.48 -15.76
C LYS A 133 15.23 -26.31 -15.12
N SER A 134 15.58 -25.10 -14.68
CA SER A 134 16.88 -24.74 -14.16
C SER A 134 16.76 -24.09 -12.77
N PRO A 135 17.60 -24.46 -11.80
CA PRO A 135 17.60 -23.86 -10.46
C PRO A 135 17.78 -22.32 -10.51
N TRP A 136 18.64 -21.83 -11.40
CA TRP A 136 18.92 -20.39 -11.52
C TRP A 136 17.70 -19.55 -11.89
N LEU A 137 16.85 -20.05 -12.79
CA LEU A 137 15.65 -19.32 -13.20
C LEU A 137 14.55 -19.38 -12.13
N LEU A 138 14.55 -20.45 -11.31
CA LEU A 138 13.70 -20.56 -10.13
C LEU A 138 14.03 -19.45 -9.12
N ASP A 139 15.32 -19.28 -8.82
CA ASP A 139 15.82 -18.25 -7.90
C ASP A 139 15.59 -16.83 -8.43
N LEU A 140 15.79 -16.61 -9.74
CA LEU A 140 15.53 -15.31 -10.36
C LEU A 140 14.05 -14.93 -10.30
N GLY A 141 13.15 -15.88 -10.58
CA GLY A 141 11.71 -15.66 -10.43
C GLY A 141 11.35 -15.31 -8.99
N ARG A 142 12.00 -15.98 -8.03
CA ARG A 142 11.78 -15.74 -6.60
C ARG A 142 12.30 -14.40 -6.11
N LEU A 143 13.47 -13.98 -6.59
CA LEU A 143 14.02 -12.65 -6.36
C LEU A 143 13.08 -11.55 -6.89
N SER A 144 12.52 -11.74 -8.09
CA SER A 144 11.55 -10.82 -8.71
C SER A 144 10.28 -10.66 -7.87
N LEU A 145 9.73 -11.78 -7.38
CA LEU A 145 8.59 -11.76 -6.45
C LEU A 145 8.95 -11.03 -5.15
N GLY A 146 10.14 -11.28 -4.60
CA GLY A 146 10.64 -10.61 -3.40
C GLY A 146 10.71 -9.11 -3.58
N PHE A 147 11.33 -8.64 -4.67
CA PHE A 147 11.40 -7.22 -5.03
C PHE A 147 10.02 -6.59 -5.06
N THR A 148 9.06 -7.27 -5.69
CA THR A 148 7.68 -6.82 -5.78
C THR A 148 7.02 -6.64 -4.41
N ILE A 149 7.13 -7.65 -3.54
CA ILE A 149 6.58 -7.62 -2.17
C ILE A 149 7.21 -6.49 -1.34
N GLY A 150 8.54 -6.33 -1.44
CA GLY A 150 9.27 -5.30 -0.72
C GLY A 150 8.79 -3.89 -1.09
N THR A 151 8.67 -3.61 -2.39
CA THR A 151 8.17 -2.31 -2.83
C THR A 151 6.69 -2.10 -2.47
N PHE A 152 5.86 -3.14 -2.55
CA PHE A 152 4.44 -3.03 -2.17
C PHE A 152 4.20 -2.80 -0.68
N THR A 153 5.10 -3.26 0.19
CA THR A 153 5.02 -3.04 1.64
C THR A 153 5.02 -1.55 2.00
N TYR A 154 5.72 -0.72 1.21
CA TYR A 154 5.67 0.74 1.32
C TYR A 154 4.51 1.35 0.51
N LEU A 155 4.37 0.93 -0.75
CA LEU A 155 3.46 1.57 -1.70
C LEU A 155 1.98 1.45 -1.29
N MET A 156 1.54 0.29 -0.80
CA MET A 156 0.13 0.04 -0.45
C MET A 156 -0.40 0.94 0.68
N PRO A 157 0.21 1.00 1.87
CA PRO A 157 -0.29 1.85 2.95
C PRO A 157 -0.23 3.34 2.59
N VAL A 158 0.81 3.76 1.86
CA VAL A 158 0.92 5.14 1.36
C VAL A 158 -0.23 5.45 0.41
N TYR A 159 -0.44 4.62 -0.61
CA TYR A 159 -1.49 4.83 -1.60
C TYR A 159 -2.89 4.86 -0.95
N ILE A 160 -3.20 3.90 -0.08
CA ILE A 160 -4.48 3.87 0.65
C ILE A 160 -4.65 5.13 1.50
N SER A 161 -3.61 5.58 2.20
CA SER A 161 -3.67 6.79 3.02
C SER A 161 -3.90 8.08 2.21
N GLU A 162 -3.46 8.10 0.95
CA GLU A 162 -3.57 9.22 0.03
C GLU A 162 -4.95 9.29 -0.63
N ILE A 163 -5.62 8.15 -0.87
CA ILE A 163 -6.95 8.12 -1.48
C ILE A 163 -8.11 8.14 -0.47
N THR A 164 -7.88 7.66 0.76
CA THR A 164 -8.92 7.57 1.81
C THR A 164 -9.06 8.84 2.63
N THR A 165 -10.30 9.20 2.98
CA THR A 165 -10.59 10.25 3.97
C THR A 165 -10.28 9.77 5.40
N LYS A 166 -10.04 10.71 6.32
CA LYS A 166 -9.62 10.44 7.71
C LYS A 166 -10.56 9.48 8.46
N SER A 167 -11.86 9.50 8.17
CA SER A 167 -12.89 8.71 8.86
C SER A 167 -12.90 7.22 8.48
N VAL A 168 -12.52 6.86 7.25
CA VAL A 168 -12.59 5.47 6.77
C VAL A 168 -11.23 4.79 6.63
N ARG A 169 -10.14 5.55 6.72
CA ARG A 169 -8.75 5.06 6.55
C ARG A 169 -8.47 3.79 7.36
N GLY A 170 -8.89 3.74 8.62
CA GLY A 170 -8.67 2.58 9.49
C GLY A 170 -9.30 1.29 8.96
N ARG A 171 -10.53 1.37 8.42
CA ARG A 171 -11.23 0.19 7.87
C ARG A 171 -10.58 -0.31 6.59
N PHE A 172 -10.14 0.60 5.72
CA PHE A 172 -9.52 0.27 4.44
C PHE A 172 -8.10 -0.29 4.59
N SER A 173 -7.35 0.13 5.62
CA SER A 173 -6.01 -0.38 5.89
C SER A 173 -5.99 -1.83 6.40
N VAL A 174 -7.08 -2.32 7.02
CA VAL A 174 -7.15 -3.70 7.55
C VAL A 174 -7.34 -4.73 6.44
N ILE A 175 -8.01 -4.37 5.34
CA ILE A 175 -8.33 -5.29 4.23
C ILE A 175 -7.05 -5.91 3.62
N PRO A 176 -6.03 -5.12 3.20
CA PRO A 176 -4.75 -5.65 2.73
C PRO A 176 -4.11 -6.65 3.70
N SER A 177 -4.04 -6.34 4.99
CA SER A 177 -3.43 -7.23 5.98
C SER A 177 -4.16 -8.56 6.14
N LEU A 178 -5.50 -8.54 6.14
CA LEU A 178 -6.31 -9.76 6.19
C LEU A 178 -6.10 -10.61 4.92
N THR A 179 -6.14 -9.97 3.74
CA THR A 179 -5.94 -10.67 2.47
C THR A 179 -4.54 -11.27 2.31
N PHE A 180 -3.51 -10.63 2.87
CA PHE A 180 -2.16 -11.18 2.94
C PHE A 180 -2.12 -12.51 3.71
N GLY A 181 -2.71 -12.53 4.91
CA GLY A 181 -2.81 -13.76 5.71
C GLY A 181 -3.60 -14.85 4.99
N TRP A 182 -4.73 -14.49 4.37
CA TRP A 182 -5.51 -15.40 3.54
C TRP A 182 -4.72 -15.97 2.37
N GLY A 183 -3.88 -15.17 1.71
CA GLY A 183 -3.00 -15.63 0.64
C GLY A 183 -2.01 -16.70 1.10
N ILE A 184 -1.43 -16.55 2.30
CA ILE A 184 -0.55 -17.57 2.89
C ILE A 184 -1.33 -18.86 3.15
N SER A 185 -2.46 -18.76 3.86
CA SER A 185 -3.30 -19.93 4.18
C SER A 185 -3.79 -20.64 2.93
N PHE A 186 -4.18 -19.91 1.90
CA PHE A 186 -4.61 -20.45 0.61
C PHE A 186 -3.51 -21.32 -0.02
N MET A 187 -2.25 -20.89 0.01
CA MET A 187 -1.15 -21.67 -0.55
C MET A 187 -0.87 -22.95 0.20
N TYR A 188 -0.97 -22.94 1.54
CA TYR A 188 -0.79 -24.16 2.33
C TYR A 188 -1.87 -25.20 2.04
N VAL A 189 -3.13 -24.75 1.94
CA VAL A 189 -4.25 -25.64 1.63
C VAL A 189 -4.13 -26.17 0.19
N VAL A 190 -4.07 -25.28 -0.80
CA VAL A 190 -4.08 -25.69 -2.21
C VAL A 190 -2.80 -26.43 -2.59
N GLY A 191 -1.65 -26.01 -2.08
CA GLY A 191 -0.36 -26.65 -2.34
C GLY A 191 -0.27 -28.09 -1.84
N SER A 192 -1.14 -28.51 -0.91
CA SER A 192 -1.22 -29.90 -0.47
C SER A 192 -1.89 -30.82 -1.51
N PHE A 193 -2.64 -30.26 -2.47
CA PHE A 193 -3.44 -31.04 -3.44
C PHE A 193 -2.93 -30.94 -4.88
N VAL A 194 -2.05 -29.99 -5.19
CA VAL A 194 -1.64 -29.69 -6.57
C VAL A 194 -0.12 -29.70 -6.74
N SER A 195 0.35 -29.90 -7.98
CA SER A 195 1.78 -29.81 -8.29
C SER A 195 2.32 -28.39 -8.07
N TRP A 196 3.61 -28.26 -7.75
CA TRP A 196 4.25 -26.96 -7.51
C TRP A 196 4.17 -26.02 -8.73
N ARG A 197 4.26 -26.55 -9.96
CA ARG A 197 4.10 -25.75 -11.19
C ARG A 197 2.68 -25.24 -11.37
N THR A 198 1.69 -26.10 -11.11
CA THR A 198 0.28 -25.69 -11.14
C THR A 198 0.00 -24.66 -10.05
N LEU A 199 0.59 -24.83 -8.86
CA LEU A 199 0.47 -23.89 -7.76
C LEU A 199 1.03 -22.51 -8.13
N ALA A 200 2.17 -22.46 -8.82
CA ALA A 200 2.75 -21.22 -9.34
C ALA A 200 1.85 -20.53 -10.39
N LEU A 201 1.23 -21.31 -11.28
CA LEU A 201 0.25 -20.78 -12.26
C LEU A 201 -1.00 -20.22 -11.56
N ILE A 202 -1.51 -20.91 -10.53
CA ILE A 202 -2.63 -20.43 -9.72
C ILE A 202 -2.26 -19.11 -9.02
N ALA A 203 -1.04 -19.01 -8.47
CA ALA A 203 -0.56 -17.79 -7.83
C ALA A 203 -0.33 -16.62 -8.81
N THR A 204 -0.33 -16.87 -10.12
CA THR A 204 -0.32 -15.81 -11.15
C THR A 204 -1.69 -15.14 -11.30
N ILE A 205 -2.79 -15.83 -10.97
CA ILE A 205 -4.18 -15.37 -11.17
C ILE A 205 -4.45 -14.01 -10.49
N PRO A 206 -4.05 -13.75 -9.21
CA PRO A 206 -4.24 -12.45 -8.58
C PRO A 206 -3.57 -11.30 -9.37
N GLY A 207 -2.40 -11.56 -9.96
CA GLY A 207 -1.67 -10.60 -10.80
C GLY A 207 -2.41 -10.27 -12.09
N LEU A 208 -3.07 -11.26 -12.69
CA LEU A 208 -3.91 -11.07 -13.87
C LEU A 208 -5.23 -10.36 -13.53
N LEU A 209 -5.85 -10.73 -12.41
CA LEU A 209 -7.12 -10.17 -11.95
C LEU A 209 -7.02 -8.67 -11.65
N GLN A 210 -5.89 -8.22 -11.11
CA GLN A 210 -5.68 -6.81 -10.82
C GLN A 210 -5.40 -5.93 -12.06
N LEU A 211 -5.09 -6.51 -13.23
CA LEU A 211 -4.82 -5.72 -14.45
C LEU A 211 -6.02 -4.87 -14.88
N LEU A 212 -7.23 -5.43 -14.83
CA LEU A 212 -8.43 -4.72 -15.29
C LEU A 212 -8.78 -3.52 -14.38
N PRO A 213 -8.88 -3.70 -13.04
CA PRO A 213 -9.10 -2.58 -12.14
C PRO A 213 -8.03 -1.48 -12.20
N LEU A 214 -6.76 -1.86 -12.41
CA LEU A 214 -5.63 -0.92 -12.38
C LEU A 214 -5.69 0.15 -13.48
N PHE A 215 -6.43 -0.09 -14.56
CA PHE A 215 -6.69 0.94 -15.58
C PHE A 215 -7.56 2.08 -15.06
N PHE A 216 -8.60 1.76 -14.29
CA PHE A 216 -9.61 2.73 -13.83
C PHE A 216 -9.24 3.47 -12.55
N ILE A 217 -8.23 2.98 -11.84
CA ILE A 217 -7.76 3.58 -10.59
C ILE A 217 -7.09 4.93 -10.87
N PRO A 218 -7.41 6.00 -10.12
CA PRO A 218 -6.74 7.29 -10.24
C PRO A 218 -5.34 7.25 -9.61
N GLU A 219 -4.47 8.13 -10.12
CA GLU A 219 -3.18 8.39 -9.49
C GLU A 219 -3.36 9.07 -8.14
N SER A 220 -2.34 9.04 -7.29
CA SER A 220 -2.37 9.70 -5.99
C SER A 220 -2.51 11.22 -6.13
N PRO A 221 -3.50 11.85 -5.47
CA PRO A 221 -3.66 13.31 -5.51
C PRO A 221 -2.43 14.03 -4.95
N ARG A 222 -1.76 13.48 -3.93
CA ARG A 222 -0.53 14.06 -3.38
C ARG A 222 0.63 14.01 -4.38
N TRP A 223 0.75 12.92 -5.13
CA TRP A 223 1.78 12.82 -6.16
C TRP A 223 1.51 13.78 -7.32
N VAL A 224 0.26 13.89 -7.77
CA VAL A 224 -0.16 14.83 -8.82
C VAL A 224 0.14 16.28 -8.42
N ALA A 225 -0.15 16.65 -7.16
CA ALA A 225 0.21 17.95 -6.60
C ALA A 225 1.73 18.17 -6.55
N LYS A 226 2.51 17.15 -6.17
CA LYS A 226 3.99 17.19 -6.17
C LYS A 226 4.58 17.48 -7.55
N VAL A 227 4.00 16.92 -8.60
CA VAL A 227 4.41 17.13 -9.99
C VAL A 227 3.96 18.49 -10.54
N GLY A 228 3.03 19.18 -9.86
CA GLY A 228 2.52 20.51 -10.26
C GLY A 228 1.42 20.47 -11.33
N ARG A 229 0.68 19.35 -11.43
CA ARG A 229 -0.42 19.18 -12.39
C ARG A 229 -1.75 19.57 -11.77
N ASP A 230 -1.97 20.86 -11.56
CA ASP A 230 -3.13 21.38 -10.80
C ASP A 230 -4.50 20.96 -11.34
N LYS A 231 -4.68 20.94 -12.66
CA LYS A 231 -5.96 20.50 -13.27
C LYS A 231 -6.26 19.02 -13.01
N GLU A 232 -5.23 18.16 -13.09
CA GLU A 232 -5.38 16.73 -12.82
C GLU A 232 -5.61 16.48 -11.32
N LEU A 233 -5.09 17.34 -10.44
CA LEU A 233 -5.34 17.26 -9.00
C LEU A 233 -6.83 17.44 -8.71
N GLU A 234 -7.46 18.45 -9.30
CA GLU A 234 -8.90 18.71 -9.16
C GLU A 234 -9.73 17.54 -9.71
N ASP A 235 -9.38 17.05 -10.90
CA ASP A 235 -10.05 15.89 -11.52
C ASP A 235 -9.96 14.64 -10.63
N VAL A 236 -8.77 14.33 -10.08
CA VAL A 236 -8.55 13.19 -9.18
C VAL A 236 -9.32 13.35 -7.88
N LEU A 237 -9.36 14.55 -7.29
CA LEU A 237 -10.10 14.80 -6.05
C LEU A 237 -11.62 14.69 -6.26
N LEU A 238 -12.17 15.25 -7.34
CA LEU A 238 -13.59 15.08 -7.70
C LEU A 238 -13.93 13.62 -7.99
N CYS A 239 -13.01 12.90 -8.63
CA CYS A 239 -13.12 11.48 -8.91
C CYS A 239 -13.13 10.63 -7.62
N LEU A 240 -12.35 11.01 -6.59
CA LEU A 240 -12.28 10.29 -5.32
C LEU A 240 -13.39 10.67 -4.33
N ARG A 241 -13.77 11.95 -4.26
CA ARG A 241 -14.73 12.51 -3.28
C ARG A 241 -16.15 12.62 -3.83
N GLY A 242 -16.32 12.52 -5.15
CA GLY A 242 -17.59 12.70 -5.85
C GLY A 242 -17.70 14.09 -6.50
N ASN A 243 -18.42 14.16 -7.62
CA ASN A 243 -18.50 15.34 -8.50
C ASN A 243 -19.16 16.58 -7.86
N LYS A 244 -19.68 16.47 -6.63
CA LYS A 244 -20.34 17.56 -5.89
C LYS A 244 -19.63 17.90 -4.58
N ALA A 245 -18.50 17.25 -4.29
CA ALA A 245 -17.75 17.50 -3.06
C ALA A 245 -16.99 18.82 -3.15
N ASP A 246 -16.94 19.56 -2.05
CA ASP A 246 -16.04 20.71 -1.92
C ASP A 246 -14.60 20.19 -1.72
N ILE A 247 -13.79 20.30 -2.77
CA ILE A 247 -12.39 19.87 -2.78
C ILE A 247 -11.41 21.01 -2.54
N PHE A 248 -11.87 22.26 -2.41
CA PHE A 248 -10.99 23.43 -2.41
C PHE A 248 -10.05 23.43 -1.20
N ASN A 249 -10.60 23.15 -0.01
CA ASN A 249 -9.82 23.07 1.22
C ASN A 249 -8.81 21.91 1.18
N GLU A 250 -9.22 20.73 0.70
CA GLU A 250 -8.33 19.56 0.59
C GLU A 250 -7.21 19.79 -0.44
N ALA A 251 -7.53 20.40 -1.58
CA ALA A 251 -6.54 20.74 -2.60
C ALA A 251 -5.51 21.76 -2.07
N ALA A 252 -5.96 22.79 -1.35
CA ALA A 252 -5.08 23.78 -0.72
C ALA A 252 -4.19 23.14 0.34
N GLU A 253 -4.75 22.34 1.26
CA GLU A 253 -3.97 21.61 2.28
C GLU A 253 -2.89 20.72 1.66
N ILE A 254 -3.20 20.00 0.57
CA ILE A 254 -2.24 19.15 -0.12
C ILE A 254 -1.12 19.99 -0.76
N LYS A 255 -1.44 21.13 -1.37
CA LYS A 255 -0.46 22.02 -2.00
C LYS A 255 0.49 22.63 -0.96
N ASP A 256 -0.06 23.17 0.13
CA ASP A 256 0.73 23.74 1.23
C ASP A 256 1.67 22.70 1.85
N TYR A 257 1.16 21.48 2.04
CA TYR A 257 1.96 20.36 2.53
C TYR A 257 3.12 20.04 1.57
N VAL A 258 2.86 19.93 0.27
CA VAL A 258 3.89 19.67 -0.75
C VAL A 258 4.93 20.79 -0.81
N GLU A 259 4.52 22.05 -0.64
CA GLU A 259 5.41 23.20 -0.62
C GLU A 259 6.34 23.17 0.61
N SER A 260 5.79 22.84 1.79
CA SER A 260 6.61 22.63 2.99
C SER A 260 7.61 21.48 2.81
N LEU A 261 7.23 20.39 2.12
CA LEU A 261 8.16 19.30 1.84
C LEU A 261 9.31 19.71 0.93
N LYS A 262 9.10 20.65 0.00
CA LYS A 262 10.18 21.20 -0.84
C LYS A 262 11.17 22.02 -0.02
N SER A 263 10.74 22.72 1.03
CA SER A 263 11.66 23.42 1.93
C SER A 263 12.46 22.44 2.79
N PHE A 264 11.85 21.36 3.27
CA PHE A 264 12.53 20.33 4.07
C PHE A 264 13.42 19.37 3.26
N SER A 265 13.13 19.13 1.98
CA SER A 265 13.88 18.17 1.13
C SER A 265 15.35 18.55 0.90
N LYS A 266 15.80 19.74 1.32
CA LYS A 266 17.22 20.11 1.36
C LYS A 266 17.97 19.47 2.53
N GLU A 267 17.27 18.96 3.53
CA GLU A 267 17.78 18.32 4.75
C GLU A 267 17.85 16.79 4.51
N GLY A 268 19.05 16.21 4.52
CA GLY A 268 19.27 14.80 4.14
C GLY A 268 18.78 13.78 5.18
N ILE A 269 18.62 12.51 4.78
CA ILE A 269 18.20 11.38 5.65
C ILE A 269 19.05 11.27 6.93
N LEU A 270 20.32 11.68 6.88
CA LEU A 270 21.25 11.66 8.02
C LEU A 270 20.87 12.67 9.12
N GLU A 271 20.17 13.76 8.80
CA GLU A 271 19.76 14.75 9.79
C GLU A 271 18.57 14.30 10.64
N ILE A 272 17.77 13.34 10.16
CA ILE A 272 16.73 12.69 10.99
C ILE A 272 17.35 12.01 12.21
N PHE A 273 18.55 11.45 12.03
CA PHE A 273 19.32 10.85 13.14
C PHE A 273 19.99 11.92 14.01
N GLN A 274 20.38 13.08 13.47
CA GLN A 274 20.95 14.17 14.26
C GLN A 274 19.90 14.94 15.10
N LYS A 275 18.70 15.19 14.59
CA LYS A 275 17.64 15.92 15.32
C LYS A 275 17.21 15.21 16.61
N LYS A 276 17.43 13.90 16.71
CA LYS A 276 17.10 13.10 17.91
C LYS A 276 18.21 13.04 18.96
N LEU A 277 19.43 13.49 18.64
CA LEU A 277 20.59 13.49 19.54
C LEU A 277 20.78 14.79 20.34
N TRP A 278 19.96 15.82 20.07
CA TRP A 278 20.04 17.14 20.72
C TRP A 278 18.88 17.44 21.69
N LEU A 279 18.07 16.43 22.01
CA LEU A 279 16.95 16.52 22.97
C LEU A 279 17.19 15.70 24.26
N GLU A 280 18.42 15.24 24.49
CA GLU A 280 18.92 14.75 25.78
C GLU A 280 20.00 15.71 26.31
#